data_AF-A0A419I143-F1
#
_entry.id   AF-A0A419I143-F1
#
_cell.length_a   1.000
_cell.length_b   1.000
_cell.length_c   1.000
_cell.angle_alpha   90.00
_cell.angle_beta   90.00
_cell.angle_gamma   90.00
#
_symmetry.space_group_name_H-M   'P 1'
#
loop_
_entity.id
_entity.type
_entity.pdbx_description
1 polymer ?
#
loop_
_entity_poly.entity_id
_entity_poly.type
_entity_poly.pdbx_seq_one_letter_code
_entity_poly.pdbx_strand_id
1 'polypeptide(L)'
;MNSDELLVSSGRWLDAGLKQFDDEWDPDFCVHHVAVAVEHLLKAYLVSLHPALIVDRGDWQSMLHATGHGNRSKVPASRTRSIGVTEAFDRVKELLPQHLTVTKTEFLAVAEARNGIAHVGAYEATEMRKILTTCFRVIRPLLESLGASEGDYWKFNSKLRDQLEDEHVTQVGLTVTAKIDRARTTAGRLIYRLNRQDRIAIIAALNARSPQDLPPFAQQVERCPACDGRGWLQGQVWVEEIGIPVQNRSAKFAPTRYQCAVCQLELEGDQLEPVGLHYLVDLELTDEELRQFYIAADVERPGGEDEDAYVEIDR
;
A
#
# COMPACT_ATOMS: atom_id res chain seq x y z
N MET A 1 11.49 -21.91 4.42
CA MET A 1 10.45 -21.07 3.78
C MET A 1 11.08 -20.50 2.53
N ASN A 2 10.47 -20.69 1.37
CA ASN A 2 11.04 -20.32 0.07
C ASN A 2 10.07 -19.40 -0.68
N SER A 3 10.58 -18.28 -1.20
CA SER A 3 9.82 -17.32 -2.00
C SER A 3 9.23 -17.98 -3.24
N ASP A 4 10.01 -18.80 -3.95
CA ASP A 4 9.60 -19.44 -5.20
C ASP A 4 8.45 -20.43 -4.98
N GLU A 5 8.47 -21.15 -3.85
CA GLU A 5 7.39 -22.07 -3.48
C GLU A 5 6.08 -21.33 -3.22
N LEU A 6 6.15 -20.15 -2.59
CA LEU A 6 4.99 -19.30 -2.35
C LEU A 6 4.48 -18.66 -3.64
N LEU A 7 5.35 -18.21 -4.54
CA LEU A 7 4.99 -17.70 -5.87
C LEU A 7 4.29 -18.78 -6.71
N VAL A 8 4.86 -19.99 -6.78
CA VAL A 8 4.23 -21.12 -7.47
C VAL A 8 2.89 -21.49 -6.83
N SER A 9 2.80 -21.45 -5.50
CA SER A 9 1.54 -21.69 -4.80
C SER A 9 0.49 -20.62 -5.10
N SER A 10 0.91 -19.35 -5.17
CA SER A 10 0.03 -18.24 -5.52
C SER A 10 -0.58 -18.42 -6.91
N GLY A 11 0.23 -18.73 -7.92
CA GLY A 11 -0.25 -18.99 -9.27
C GLY A 11 -1.21 -20.19 -9.36
N ARG A 12 -1.02 -21.24 -8.55
CA ARG A 12 -1.96 -22.37 -8.46
C ARG A 12 -3.31 -21.97 -7.89
N TRP A 13 -3.32 -21.17 -6.82
CA TRP A 13 -4.56 -20.67 -6.21
C TRP A 13 -5.32 -19.74 -7.16
N LEU A 14 -4.60 -18.85 -7.86
CA LEU A 14 -5.19 -17.97 -8.86
C LEU A 14 -5.85 -18.76 -9.99
N ASP A 15 -5.12 -19.71 -10.60
CA ASP A 15 -5.63 -20.54 -11.70
C ASP A 15 -6.87 -21.35 -11.27
N ALA A 16 -6.86 -21.91 -10.05
CA ALA A 16 -8.00 -22.64 -9.51
C ALA A 16 -9.23 -21.72 -9.27
N GLY A 17 -9.01 -20.51 -8.78
CA GLY A 17 -10.08 -19.54 -8.55
C GLY A 17 -10.70 -19.04 -9.85
N LEU A 18 -9.87 -18.65 -10.82
CA LEU A 18 -10.35 -18.07 -12.08
C LEU A 18 -11.05 -19.09 -12.99
N LYS A 19 -10.72 -20.39 -12.89
CA LYS A 19 -11.52 -21.45 -13.56
C LYS A 19 -12.98 -21.47 -13.13
N GLN A 20 -13.27 -21.12 -11.87
CA GLN A 20 -14.65 -21.04 -11.38
C GLN A 20 -15.40 -19.80 -11.88
N PHE A 21 -14.69 -18.81 -12.43
CA PHE A 21 -15.31 -17.67 -13.08
C PHE A 21 -15.95 -18.06 -14.42
N ASP A 22 -15.36 -19.03 -15.13
CA ASP A 22 -15.75 -19.40 -16.50
C ASP A 22 -16.72 -20.59 -16.59
N ASP A 23 -16.54 -21.65 -15.78
CA ASP A 23 -17.16 -22.96 -16.06
C ASP A 23 -18.46 -23.27 -15.28
N GLU A 24 -18.58 -22.92 -13.98
CA GLU A 24 -19.74 -23.30 -13.12
C GLU A 24 -20.09 -22.25 -12.04
N TRP A 25 -19.76 -20.97 -12.27
CA TRP A 25 -19.97 -19.80 -11.39
C TRP A 25 -20.14 -20.12 -9.89
N ASP A 26 -19.03 -20.46 -9.22
CA ASP A 26 -18.94 -20.45 -7.76
C ASP A 26 -18.20 -19.16 -7.32
N PRO A 27 -18.93 -18.08 -7.04
CA PRO A 27 -18.33 -16.79 -6.69
C PRO A 27 -17.57 -16.83 -5.36
N ASP A 28 -17.96 -17.71 -4.42
CA ASP A 28 -17.28 -17.88 -3.13
C ASP A 28 -15.93 -18.55 -3.36
N PHE A 29 -15.90 -19.64 -4.14
CA PHE A 29 -14.67 -20.34 -4.46
C PHE A 29 -13.71 -19.43 -5.24
N CYS A 30 -14.20 -18.71 -6.25
CA CYS A 30 -13.40 -17.76 -7.02
C CYS A 30 -12.74 -16.70 -6.13
N VAL A 31 -13.53 -15.97 -5.34
CA VAL A 31 -13.01 -14.89 -4.48
C VAL A 31 -12.05 -15.41 -3.43
N HIS A 32 -12.39 -16.51 -2.75
CA HIS A 32 -11.53 -17.08 -1.72
C HIS A 32 -10.17 -17.50 -2.29
N HIS A 33 -10.16 -18.22 -3.42
CA HIS A 33 -8.93 -18.73 -4.01
C HIS A 33 -8.04 -17.60 -4.55
N VAL A 34 -8.62 -16.59 -5.21
CA VAL A 34 -7.86 -15.43 -5.66
C VAL A 34 -7.30 -14.62 -4.48
N ALA A 35 -8.06 -14.46 -3.39
CA ALA A 35 -7.56 -13.78 -2.20
C ALA A 35 -6.42 -14.58 -1.51
N VAL A 36 -6.49 -15.91 -1.47
CA VAL A 36 -5.38 -16.77 -0.99
C VAL A 36 -4.16 -16.64 -1.91
N ALA A 37 -4.35 -16.53 -3.23
CA ALA A 37 -3.26 -16.26 -4.16
C ALA A 37 -2.53 -14.96 -3.81
N VAL A 38 -3.27 -13.88 -3.55
CA VAL A 38 -2.71 -12.59 -3.12
C VAL A 38 -1.94 -12.73 -1.80
N GLU A 39 -2.50 -13.42 -0.80
CA GLU A 39 -1.82 -13.67 0.47
C GLU A 39 -0.47 -14.39 0.28
N HIS A 40 -0.44 -15.42 -0.56
CA HIS A 40 0.77 -16.15 -0.87
C HIS A 40 1.80 -15.29 -1.61
N LEU A 41 1.36 -14.42 -2.52
CA LEU A 41 2.26 -13.56 -3.28
C LEU A 41 2.85 -12.44 -2.43
N LEU A 42 2.06 -11.82 -1.55
CA LEU A 42 2.54 -10.87 -0.56
C LEU A 42 3.63 -11.51 0.32
N LYS A 43 3.38 -12.74 0.79
CA LYS A 43 4.36 -13.49 1.58
C LYS A 43 5.58 -13.90 0.75
N ALA A 44 5.42 -14.22 -0.54
CA ALA A 44 6.55 -14.51 -1.43
C ALA A 44 7.50 -13.31 -1.49
N TYR A 45 6.96 -12.11 -1.74
CA TYR A 45 7.75 -10.87 -1.72
C TYR A 45 8.45 -10.65 -0.37
N LEU A 46 7.76 -10.80 0.76
CA LEU A 46 8.41 -10.65 2.07
C LEU A 46 9.52 -11.70 2.31
N VAL A 47 9.31 -12.94 1.88
CA VAL A 47 10.31 -14.01 2.03
C VAL A 47 11.51 -13.81 1.10
N SER A 48 11.32 -13.20 -0.08
CA SER A 48 12.44 -12.88 -0.98
C SER A 48 13.42 -11.89 -0.34
N LEU A 49 12.93 -11.03 0.56
CA LEU A 49 13.76 -10.16 1.39
C LEU A 49 14.35 -10.92 2.59
N HIS A 50 13.49 -11.52 3.43
CA HIS A 50 13.91 -12.37 4.54
C HIS A 50 12.75 -13.21 5.12
N PRO A 51 12.90 -14.54 5.38
CA PRO A 51 11.82 -15.38 5.89
C PRO A 51 11.20 -14.94 7.23
N ALA A 52 11.94 -14.22 8.07
CA ALA A 52 11.43 -13.67 9.32
C ALA A 52 10.27 -12.69 9.13
N LEU A 53 10.20 -12.04 7.96
CA LEU A 53 9.18 -11.06 7.64
C LEU A 53 7.78 -11.65 7.47
N ILE A 54 7.62 -12.98 7.50
CA ILE A 54 6.30 -13.63 7.48
C ILE A 54 6.00 -14.44 8.74
N VAL A 55 6.91 -14.53 9.69
CA VAL A 55 6.70 -15.32 10.92
C VAL A 55 5.76 -14.59 11.87
N ASP A 56 4.83 -15.34 12.44
CA ASP A 56 3.98 -14.86 13.54
C ASP A 56 4.87 -14.48 14.74
N ARG A 57 4.73 -13.23 15.23
CA ARG A 57 5.55 -12.65 16.31
C ARG A 57 5.55 -13.51 17.58
N GLY A 58 4.47 -14.26 17.83
CA GLY A 58 4.32 -15.09 19.02
C GLY A 58 4.90 -16.50 18.91
N ASP A 59 5.44 -16.91 17.76
CA ASP A 59 5.86 -18.30 17.54
C ASP A 59 7.37 -18.48 17.39
N TRP A 60 8.03 -18.71 18.52
CA TRP A 60 9.47 -19.00 18.59
C TRP A 60 9.89 -20.16 17.68
N GLN A 61 9.06 -21.20 17.55
CA GLN A 61 9.42 -22.36 16.75
C GLN A 61 9.48 -22.04 15.25
N SER A 62 8.59 -21.16 14.79
CA SER A 62 8.61 -20.61 13.43
C SER A 62 9.81 -19.69 13.20
N MET A 63 10.18 -18.91 14.21
CA MET A 63 11.35 -18.03 14.14
C MET A 63 12.65 -18.84 13.97
N LEU A 64 12.77 -19.98 14.64
CA LEU A 64 13.90 -20.89 14.44
C LEU A 64 13.98 -21.38 12.99
N HIS A 65 12.86 -21.72 12.36
CA HIS A 65 12.84 -22.10 10.94
C HIS A 65 13.24 -20.93 10.03
N ALA A 66 12.72 -19.73 10.28
CA ALA A 66 13.01 -18.55 9.46
C ALA A 66 14.46 -18.04 9.56
N THR A 67 15.14 -18.28 10.69
CA THR A 67 16.54 -17.87 10.90
C THR A 67 17.56 -18.96 10.56
N GLY A 68 17.14 -20.06 9.94
CA GLY A 68 18.05 -21.16 9.56
C GLY A 68 18.40 -22.13 10.70
N HIS A 69 17.74 -22.03 11.86
CA HIS A 69 17.93 -22.89 13.03
C HIS A 69 16.81 -23.95 13.16
N GLY A 70 16.17 -24.33 12.05
CA GLY A 70 15.04 -25.26 12.04
C GLY A 70 15.33 -26.63 12.64
N ASN A 71 16.59 -27.08 12.62
CA ASN A 71 17.05 -28.30 13.28
C ASN A 71 16.98 -28.25 14.82
N ARG A 72 16.85 -27.06 15.40
CA ARG A 72 16.63 -26.82 16.84
C ARG A 72 15.15 -26.61 17.18
N SER A 73 14.28 -26.59 16.18
CA SER A 73 12.83 -26.48 16.37
C SER A 73 12.25 -27.80 16.86
N LYS A 74 11.24 -27.72 17.74
CA LYS A 74 10.48 -28.87 18.25
C LYS A 74 9.34 -29.29 17.31
N VAL A 75 9.09 -28.53 16.25
CA VAL A 75 8.04 -28.79 15.26
C VAL A 75 8.62 -28.74 13.84
N PRO A 76 8.05 -29.50 12.89
CA PRO A 76 8.49 -29.44 11.49
C PRO A 76 8.16 -28.10 10.85
N ALA A 77 8.89 -27.73 9.79
CA ALA A 77 8.68 -26.49 9.05
C ALA A 77 7.26 -26.36 8.47
N SER A 78 6.57 -27.48 8.20
CA SER A 78 5.18 -27.51 7.73
C SER A 78 4.15 -27.03 8.77
N ARG A 79 4.56 -26.86 10.04
CA ARG A 79 3.73 -26.30 11.12
C ARG A 79 4.15 -24.88 11.51
N THR A 80 4.90 -24.21 10.65
CA THR A 80 5.27 -22.80 10.86
C THR A 80 4.00 -21.94 10.85
N ARG A 81 3.83 -21.10 11.88
CA ARG A 81 2.84 -20.04 11.94
C ARG A 81 3.35 -18.80 11.22
N SER A 82 2.53 -18.29 10.30
CA SER A 82 2.80 -17.06 9.58
C SER A 82 1.84 -15.95 9.98
N ILE A 83 2.22 -14.71 9.69
CA ILE A 83 1.33 -13.54 9.74
C ILE A 83 0.09 -13.71 8.85
N GLY A 84 -0.96 -12.96 9.14
CA GLY A 84 -2.18 -12.92 8.33
C GLY A 84 -2.05 -12.06 7.07
N VAL A 85 -3.06 -12.10 6.20
CA VAL A 85 -3.07 -11.38 4.92
C VAL A 85 -3.01 -9.85 5.08
N THR A 86 -3.72 -9.28 6.05
CA THR A 86 -3.71 -7.82 6.30
C THR A 86 -2.34 -7.33 6.77
N GLU A 87 -1.71 -8.09 7.68
CA GLU A 87 -0.36 -7.77 8.15
C GLU A 87 0.68 -7.93 7.04
N ALA A 88 0.53 -8.95 6.18
CA ALA A 88 1.38 -9.10 5.01
C ALA A 88 1.21 -7.89 4.06
N PHE A 89 -0.02 -7.46 3.78
CA PHE A 89 -0.27 -6.28 2.95
C PHE A 89 0.31 -5.00 3.55
N ASP A 90 0.09 -4.75 4.84
CA ASP A 90 0.63 -3.56 5.52
C ASP A 90 2.17 -3.50 5.40
N ARG A 91 2.86 -4.62 5.68
CA ARG A 91 4.33 -4.69 5.55
C ARG A 91 4.79 -4.48 4.11
N VAL A 92 4.12 -5.07 3.12
CA VAL A 92 4.50 -4.88 1.72
C VAL A 92 4.21 -3.45 1.25
N LYS A 93 3.11 -2.84 1.69
CA LYS A 93 2.77 -1.44 1.37
C LYS A 93 3.82 -0.46 1.89
N GLU A 94 4.39 -0.71 3.07
CA GLU A 94 5.51 0.06 3.62
C GLU A 94 6.80 -0.12 2.81
N LEU A 95 7.02 -1.31 2.25
CA LEU A 95 8.23 -1.64 1.48
C LEU A 95 8.13 -1.27 -0.01
N LEU A 96 6.91 -1.16 -0.55
CA LEU A 96 6.62 -0.82 -1.95
C LEU A 96 5.56 0.30 -2.08
N PRO A 97 5.75 1.47 -1.43
CA PRO A 97 4.72 2.51 -1.37
C PRO A 97 4.26 3.03 -2.73
N GLN A 98 5.19 3.10 -3.68
CA GLN A 98 4.90 3.61 -5.02
C GLN A 98 4.16 2.59 -5.87
N HIS A 99 4.54 1.31 -5.78
CA HIS A 99 4.05 0.28 -6.69
C HIS A 99 2.68 -0.25 -6.26
N LEU A 100 2.41 -0.28 -4.95
CA LEU A 100 1.09 -0.64 -4.45
C LEU A 100 0.24 0.61 -4.30
N THR A 101 -0.67 0.86 -5.23
CA THR A 101 -1.58 2.02 -5.17
C THR A 101 -2.88 1.72 -4.41
N VAL A 102 -3.20 0.44 -4.22
CA VAL A 102 -4.31 -0.04 -3.39
C VAL A 102 -4.23 0.54 -1.98
N THR A 103 -5.34 1.09 -1.50
CA THR A 103 -5.48 1.62 -0.15
C THR A 103 -5.75 0.51 0.87
N LYS A 104 -5.49 0.78 2.16
CA LYS A 104 -5.79 -0.16 3.24
C LYS A 104 -7.29 -0.51 3.30
N THR A 105 -8.15 0.48 3.08
CA THR A 105 -9.61 0.29 3.08
C THR A 105 -10.07 -0.60 1.93
N GLU A 106 -9.52 -0.42 0.73
CA GLU A 106 -9.82 -1.30 -0.41
C GLU A 106 -9.34 -2.73 -0.13
N PHE A 107 -8.13 -2.90 0.42
CA PHE A 107 -7.58 -4.22 0.71
C PHE A 107 -8.32 -4.93 1.86
N LEU A 108 -8.86 -4.19 2.82
CA LEU A 108 -9.64 -4.75 3.92
C LEU A 108 -10.84 -5.56 3.39
N ALA A 109 -11.51 -5.08 2.32
CA ALA A 109 -12.60 -5.82 1.70
C ALA A 109 -12.15 -7.20 1.14
N VAL A 110 -10.93 -7.30 0.62
CA VAL A 110 -10.35 -8.59 0.18
C VAL A 110 -10.15 -9.53 1.36
N ALA A 111 -9.56 -9.01 2.45
CA ALA A 111 -9.29 -9.78 3.66
C ALA A 111 -10.60 -10.25 4.35
N GLU A 112 -11.60 -9.38 4.42
CA GLU A 112 -12.91 -9.68 4.98
C GLU A 112 -13.69 -10.69 4.14
N ALA A 113 -13.70 -10.56 2.82
CA ALA A 113 -14.34 -11.55 1.95
C ALA A 113 -13.68 -12.93 2.09
N ARG A 114 -12.34 -13.00 2.08
CA ARG A 114 -11.58 -14.23 2.29
C ARG A 114 -11.95 -14.89 3.63
N ASN A 115 -12.00 -14.11 4.70
CA ASN A 115 -12.32 -14.60 6.05
C ASN A 115 -13.79 -14.99 6.18
N GLY A 116 -14.70 -14.21 5.60
CA GLY A 116 -16.13 -14.48 5.57
C GLY A 116 -16.42 -15.83 4.91
N ILE A 117 -15.88 -16.06 3.71
CA ILE A 117 -16.02 -17.33 3.01
C ILE A 117 -15.40 -18.48 3.82
N ALA A 118 -14.19 -18.30 4.35
CA ALA A 118 -13.47 -19.36 5.07
C ALA A 118 -14.11 -19.77 6.40
N HIS A 119 -14.68 -18.81 7.14
CA HIS A 119 -15.12 -19.03 8.52
C HIS A 119 -16.64 -19.12 8.67
N VAL A 120 -17.41 -18.45 7.83
CA VAL A 120 -18.88 -18.40 7.93
C VAL A 120 -19.58 -18.74 6.61
N GLY A 121 -18.84 -18.99 5.53
CA GLY A 121 -19.40 -19.37 4.24
C GLY A 121 -20.24 -18.26 3.60
N ALA A 122 -19.88 -16.99 3.82
CA ALA A 122 -20.63 -15.86 3.28
C ALA A 122 -19.73 -14.64 3.01
N TYR A 123 -20.04 -13.92 1.93
CA TYR A 123 -19.57 -12.56 1.63
C TYR A 123 -20.57 -11.86 0.69
N GLU A 124 -20.43 -10.55 0.48
CA GLU A 124 -21.29 -9.84 -0.48
C GLU A 124 -20.87 -10.09 -1.92
N ALA A 125 -21.56 -11.03 -2.58
CA ALA A 125 -21.31 -11.43 -3.96
C ALA A 125 -21.37 -10.27 -4.97
N THR A 126 -22.10 -9.19 -4.66
CA THR A 126 -22.14 -7.97 -5.49
C THR A 126 -20.79 -7.25 -5.54
N GLU A 127 -19.89 -7.50 -4.59
CA GLU A 127 -18.54 -6.92 -4.56
C GLU A 127 -17.48 -7.79 -5.25
N MET A 128 -17.84 -8.97 -5.77
CA MET A 128 -16.88 -9.91 -6.38
C MET A 128 -15.93 -9.24 -7.36
N ARG A 129 -16.47 -8.50 -8.35
CA ARG A 129 -15.65 -7.83 -9.37
C ARG A 129 -14.66 -6.85 -8.75
N LYS A 130 -15.12 -6.01 -7.81
CA LYS A 130 -14.29 -5.04 -7.10
C LYS A 130 -13.18 -5.73 -6.30
N ILE A 131 -13.49 -6.84 -5.63
CA ILE A 131 -12.51 -7.65 -4.89
C ILE A 131 -11.45 -8.22 -5.84
N LEU A 132 -11.86 -8.84 -6.95
CA LEU A 132 -10.94 -9.39 -7.94
C LEU A 132 -10.05 -8.31 -8.57
N THR A 133 -10.60 -7.16 -8.93
CA THR A 133 -9.82 -6.01 -9.42
C THR A 133 -8.79 -5.57 -8.38
N THR A 134 -9.17 -5.44 -7.10
CA THR A 134 -8.22 -5.09 -6.02
C THR A 134 -7.12 -6.14 -5.90
N CYS A 135 -7.45 -7.43 -5.96
CA CYS A 135 -6.46 -8.50 -5.96
C CYS A 135 -5.46 -8.36 -7.12
N PHE A 136 -5.92 -8.06 -8.33
CA PHE A 136 -5.06 -7.94 -9.51
C PHE A 136 -4.14 -6.72 -9.43
N ARG A 137 -4.66 -5.59 -8.92
CA ARG A 137 -3.89 -4.38 -8.62
C ARG A 137 -2.80 -4.60 -7.57
N VAL A 138 -2.97 -5.58 -6.67
CA VAL A 138 -1.89 -6.01 -5.75
C VAL A 138 -0.91 -6.96 -6.42
N ILE A 139 -1.40 -7.90 -7.24
CA ILE A 139 -0.56 -8.94 -7.84
C ILE A 139 0.48 -8.37 -8.80
N ARG A 140 0.05 -7.51 -9.72
CA ARG A 140 0.92 -6.98 -10.80
C ARG A 140 2.22 -6.35 -10.29
N PRO A 141 2.22 -5.36 -9.37
CA PRO A 141 3.45 -4.77 -8.86
C PRO A 141 4.33 -5.77 -8.08
N LEU A 142 3.75 -6.83 -7.50
CA LEU A 142 4.52 -7.86 -6.81
C LEU A 142 5.22 -8.80 -7.78
N LEU A 143 4.59 -9.14 -8.91
CA LEU A 143 5.25 -9.92 -9.96
C LEU A 143 6.45 -9.16 -10.53
N GLU A 144 6.28 -7.86 -10.79
CA GLU A 144 7.38 -6.99 -11.23
C GLU A 144 8.51 -6.97 -10.18
N SER A 145 8.18 -6.76 -8.91
CA SER A 145 9.16 -6.71 -7.81
C SER A 145 9.87 -8.04 -7.57
N LEU A 146 9.21 -9.16 -7.87
CA LEU A 146 9.79 -10.51 -7.79
C LEU A 146 10.56 -10.90 -9.06
N GLY A 147 10.54 -10.08 -10.11
CA GLY A 147 11.10 -10.43 -11.43
C GLY A 147 10.40 -11.62 -12.09
N ALA A 148 9.13 -11.87 -11.73
CA ALA A 148 8.36 -13.00 -12.22
C ALA A 148 7.73 -12.70 -13.59
N SER A 149 7.67 -13.71 -14.46
CA SER A 149 7.02 -13.62 -15.77
C SER A 149 5.51 -13.50 -15.62
N GLU A 150 4.94 -12.35 -16.01
CA GLU A 150 3.49 -12.16 -16.04
C GLU A 150 2.79 -13.21 -16.92
N GLY A 151 3.35 -13.50 -18.09
CA GLY A 151 2.76 -14.47 -19.02
C GLY A 151 2.62 -15.87 -18.40
N ASP A 152 3.62 -16.30 -17.65
CA ASP A 152 3.62 -17.62 -16.99
C ASP A 152 2.71 -17.64 -15.76
N TYR A 153 2.57 -16.51 -15.07
CA TYR A 153 1.73 -16.39 -13.89
C TYR A 153 0.25 -16.33 -14.25
N TRP A 154 -0.14 -15.45 -15.18
CA TRP A 154 -1.53 -15.26 -15.60
C TRP A 154 -2.03 -16.33 -16.57
N LYS A 155 -1.13 -16.94 -17.35
CA LYS A 155 -1.44 -17.96 -18.35
C LYS A 155 -2.60 -17.51 -19.25
N PHE A 156 -3.70 -18.27 -19.26
CA PHE A 156 -4.89 -18.00 -20.08
C PHE A 156 -5.76 -16.85 -19.55
N ASN A 157 -5.53 -16.40 -18.31
CA ASN A 157 -6.38 -15.40 -17.64
C ASN A 157 -5.98 -13.95 -17.94
N SER A 158 -4.94 -13.73 -18.75
CA SER A 158 -4.43 -12.37 -19.07
C SER A 158 -5.52 -11.45 -19.62
N LYS A 159 -6.43 -11.95 -20.47
CA LYS A 159 -7.54 -11.16 -21.02
C LYS A 159 -8.54 -10.71 -19.97
N LEU A 160 -8.89 -11.59 -19.02
CA LEU A 160 -9.82 -11.24 -17.94
C LEU A 160 -9.21 -10.18 -17.02
N ARG A 161 -7.92 -10.34 -16.70
CA ARG A 161 -7.15 -9.32 -15.98
C ARG A 161 -7.22 -7.97 -16.71
N ASP A 162 -6.84 -7.93 -17.98
CA ASP A 162 -6.82 -6.69 -18.77
C ASP A 162 -8.20 -6.01 -18.79
N GLN A 163 -9.28 -6.78 -18.96
CA GLN A 163 -10.64 -6.26 -18.93
C GLN A 163 -11.02 -5.65 -17.57
N LEU A 164 -10.69 -6.32 -16.46
CA LEU A 164 -10.98 -5.80 -15.12
C LEU A 164 -10.13 -4.58 -14.77
N GLU A 165 -8.89 -4.51 -15.28
CA GLU A 165 -8.02 -3.34 -15.13
C GLU A 165 -8.54 -2.15 -15.95
N ASP A 166 -8.92 -2.35 -17.21
CA ASP A 166 -9.49 -1.31 -18.08
C ASP A 166 -10.81 -0.75 -17.51
N GLU A 167 -11.67 -1.63 -17.01
CA GLU A 167 -12.92 -1.25 -16.34
C GLU A 167 -12.62 -0.36 -15.12
N HIS A 168 -11.64 -0.76 -14.30
CA HIS A 168 -11.23 0.00 -13.12
C HIS A 168 -10.65 1.38 -13.46
N VAL A 169 -9.73 1.46 -14.42
CA VAL A 169 -9.17 2.74 -14.90
C VAL A 169 -10.29 3.68 -15.35
N THR A 170 -11.28 3.15 -16.07
CA THR A 170 -12.46 3.91 -16.49
C THR A 170 -13.27 4.42 -15.30
N GLN A 171 -13.55 3.55 -14.31
CA GLN A 171 -14.29 3.93 -13.09
C GLN A 171 -13.55 4.97 -12.24
N VAL A 172 -12.23 4.86 -12.10
CA VAL A 172 -11.40 5.84 -11.41
C VAL A 172 -11.48 7.19 -12.13
N GLY A 173 -11.34 7.21 -13.46
CA GLY A 173 -11.45 8.44 -14.26
C GLY A 173 -12.80 9.15 -14.09
N LEU A 174 -13.91 8.39 -14.10
CA LEU A 174 -15.25 8.92 -13.84
C LEU A 174 -15.37 9.50 -12.43
N THR A 175 -14.86 8.77 -11.43
CA THR A 175 -14.89 9.19 -10.02
C THR A 175 -14.10 10.49 -9.81
N VAL A 176 -12.89 10.57 -10.37
CA VAL A 176 -12.03 11.76 -10.30
C VAL A 176 -12.69 12.95 -10.98
N THR A 177 -13.28 12.75 -12.16
CA THR A 177 -14.02 13.80 -12.88
C THR A 177 -15.16 14.34 -12.03
N ALA A 178 -15.99 13.46 -11.46
CA ALA A 178 -17.09 13.85 -10.59
C ALA A 178 -16.62 14.59 -9.33
N LYS A 179 -15.52 14.15 -8.71
CA LYS A 179 -14.90 14.82 -7.55
C LYS A 179 -14.41 16.22 -7.90
N ILE A 180 -13.77 16.39 -9.06
CA ILE A 180 -13.29 17.69 -9.54
C ILE A 180 -14.45 18.65 -9.80
N ASP A 181 -15.52 18.19 -10.45
CA ASP A 181 -16.69 19.04 -10.73
C ASP A 181 -17.43 19.45 -9.45
N ARG A 182 -17.52 18.54 -8.48
CA ARG A 182 -18.02 18.86 -7.14
C ARG A 182 -17.13 19.91 -6.46
N ALA A 183 -15.81 19.75 -6.52
CA ALA A 183 -14.86 20.69 -5.93
C ALA A 183 -14.93 22.08 -6.60
N ARG A 184 -15.04 22.15 -7.92
CA ARG A 184 -15.28 23.40 -8.68
C ARG A 184 -16.55 24.10 -8.22
N THR A 185 -17.64 23.33 -8.03
CA THR A 185 -18.91 23.85 -7.51
C THR A 185 -18.74 24.42 -6.09
N THR A 186 -18.01 23.72 -5.23
CA THR A 186 -17.70 24.18 -3.86
C THR A 186 -16.90 25.48 -3.88
N ALA A 187 -15.83 25.57 -4.68
CA ALA A 187 -15.05 26.79 -4.85
C ALA A 187 -15.89 27.96 -5.38
N GLY A 188 -16.79 27.67 -6.33
CA GLY A 188 -17.76 28.64 -6.85
C GLY A 188 -18.68 29.23 -5.79
N ARG A 189 -19.12 28.42 -4.83
CA ARG A 189 -19.99 28.86 -3.73
C ARG A 189 -19.23 29.61 -2.65
N LEU A 190 -18.03 29.14 -2.29
CA LEU A 190 -17.27 29.65 -1.15
C LEU A 190 -16.45 30.90 -1.49
N ILE A 191 -15.83 30.93 -2.69
CA ILE A 191 -14.72 31.85 -2.96
C ILE A 191 -14.97 32.72 -4.18
N TYR A 192 -15.55 32.19 -5.25
CA TYR A 192 -15.74 32.98 -6.48
C TYR A 192 -16.92 33.98 -6.42
N ARG A 193 -17.65 34.04 -5.31
CA ARG A 193 -18.63 35.11 -5.03
C ARG A 193 -17.98 36.36 -4.43
N LEU A 194 -16.74 36.25 -3.98
CA LEU A 194 -16.00 37.34 -3.35
C LEU A 194 -15.38 38.25 -4.41
N ASN A 195 -15.12 39.50 -4.03
CA ASN A 195 -14.30 40.36 -4.88
C ASN A 195 -12.86 39.81 -4.96
N ARG A 196 -12.08 40.33 -5.92
CA ARG A 196 -10.74 39.81 -6.21
C ARG A 196 -9.78 39.90 -5.01
N GLN A 197 -9.85 40.96 -4.21
CA GLN A 197 -8.95 41.16 -3.07
C GLN A 197 -9.26 40.17 -1.94
N ASP A 198 -10.53 40.06 -1.55
CA ASP A 198 -10.99 39.13 -0.52
C ASP A 198 -10.71 37.68 -0.91
N ARG A 199 -10.89 37.35 -2.19
CA ARG A 199 -10.56 36.03 -2.73
C ARG A 199 -9.08 35.70 -2.55
N ILE A 200 -8.17 36.61 -2.90
CA ILE A 200 -6.72 36.39 -2.77
C ILE A 200 -6.36 36.18 -1.30
N ALA A 201 -6.89 37.03 -0.40
CA ALA A 201 -6.61 36.95 1.02
C ALA A 201 -7.11 35.63 1.63
N ILE A 202 -8.32 35.19 1.30
CA ILE A 202 -8.90 33.94 1.82
C ILE A 202 -8.18 32.71 1.27
N ILE A 203 -7.85 32.68 -0.02
CA ILE A 203 -7.08 31.56 -0.60
C ILE A 203 -5.71 31.46 0.09
N ALA A 204 -5.02 32.59 0.31
CA ALA A 204 -3.74 32.60 1.02
C ALA A 204 -3.88 32.07 2.46
N ALA A 205 -4.91 32.51 3.19
CA ALA A 205 -5.17 32.07 4.55
C ALA A 205 -5.52 30.57 4.64
N LEU A 206 -6.28 30.03 3.68
CA LEU A 206 -6.63 28.61 3.63
C LEU A 206 -5.43 27.75 3.23
N ASN A 207 -4.63 28.18 2.25
CA ASN A 207 -3.42 27.45 1.85
C ASN A 207 -2.35 27.42 2.96
N ALA A 208 -2.29 28.45 3.83
CA ALA A 208 -1.37 28.50 4.96
C ALA A 208 -1.68 27.45 6.05
N ARG A 209 -2.88 26.86 6.02
CA ARG A 209 -3.24 25.75 6.91
C ARG A 209 -2.75 24.45 6.26
N SER A 210 -1.60 23.96 6.72
CA SER A 210 -1.25 22.57 6.44
C SER A 210 -2.28 21.65 7.11
N PRO A 211 -2.85 20.67 6.38
CA PRO A 211 -3.57 19.58 6.98
C PRO A 211 -2.55 18.67 7.67
N GLN A 212 -2.61 18.63 9.01
CA GLN A 212 -2.00 17.65 9.92
C GLN A 212 -0.61 17.95 10.49
N ASP A 213 -0.36 17.36 11.67
CA ASP A 213 0.91 17.27 12.40
C ASP A 213 1.90 16.28 11.73
N LEU A 214 1.99 16.30 10.39
CA LEU A 214 2.99 15.49 9.70
C LEU A 214 4.30 16.26 9.60
N PRO A 215 5.46 15.56 9.62
CA PRO A 215 6.74 16.19 9.36
C PRO A 215 6.77 16.89 7.99
N PRO A 216 7.50 18.01 7.84
CA PRO A 216 7.57 18.75 6.58
C PRO A 216 7.98 17.89 5.37
N PHE A 217 8.87 16.92 5.57
CA PHE A 217 9.33 16.01 4.51
C PHE A 217 8.24 15.04 4.01
N ALA A 218 7.21 14.77 4.83
CA ALA A 218 6.11 13.86 4.49
C ALA A 218 4.96 14.57 3.75
N GLN A 219 5.16 15.83 3.36
CA GLN A 219 4.17 16.63 2.65
C GLN A 219 4.78 17.43 1.51
N GLN A 220 4.02 17.61 0.43
CA GLN A 220 4.39 18.49 -0.68
C GLN A 220 3.20 19.39 -1.04
N VAL A 221 3.47 20.60 -1.53
CA VAL A 221 2.41 21.54 -1.92
C VAL A 221 2.27 21.55 -3.44
N GLU A 222 1.06 21.30 -3.92
CA GLU A 222 0.74 21.27 -5.35
C GLU A 222 -0.40 22.20 -5.75
N ARG A 223 -0.45 22.53 -7.05
CA ARG A 223 -1.56 23.31 -7.61
C ARG A 223 -2.83 22.47 -7.64
N CYS A 224 -3.95 23.08 -7.26
CA CYS A 224 -5.21 22.34 -7.28
C CYS A 224 -5.77 22.19 -8.70
N PRO A 225 -6.15 20.97 -9.14
CA PRO A 225 -6.74 20.77 -10.46
C PRO A 225 -8.18 21.31 -10.59
N ALA A 226 -8.81 21.69 -9.46
CA ALA A 226 -10.20 22.15 -9.42
C ALA A 226 -10.38 23.66 -9.14
N CYS A 227 -9.39 24.36 -8.60
CA CYS A 227 -9.52 25.77 -8.23
C CYS A 227 -8.19 26.52 -8.25
N ASP A 228 -8.21 27.84 -8.04
CA ASP A 228 -7.02 28.71 -7.98
C ASP A 228 -6.16 28.49 -6.71
N GLY A 229 -6.55 27.55 -5.84
CA GLY A 229 -5.88 27.21 -4.60
C GLY A 229 -4.68 26.28 -4.77
N ARG A 230 -4.08 25.92 -3.64
CA ARG A 230 -3.10 24.85 -3.55
C ARG A 230 -3.67 23.73 -2.68
N GLY A 231 -3.16 22.53 -2.85
CA GLY A 231 -3.43 21.42 -1.97
C GLY A 231 -2.14 20.77 -1.51
N TRP A 232 -2.29 19.86 -0.56
CA TRP A 232 -1.22 19.17 0.10
C TRP A 232 -1.24 17.72 -0.35
N LEU A 233 -0.13 17.30 -0.96
CA LEU A 233 0.21 15.91 -1.13
C LEU A 233 0.76 15.39 0.19
N GLN A 234 0.30 14.22 0.58
CA GLN A 234 0.78 13.47 1.72
C GLN A 234 1.24 12.11 1.21
N GLY A 235 2.30 11.56 1.78
CA GLY A 235 2.96 10.40 1.19
C GLY A 235 3.97 9.76 2.11
N GLN A 236 4.53 8.65 1.64
CA GLN A 236 5.61 7.97 2.32
C GLN A 236 6.95 8.52 1.86
N VAL A 237 7.89 8.62 2.78
CA VAL A 237 9.29 8.96 2.51
C VAL A 237 10.16 7.77 2.83
N TRP A 238 11.12 7.47 1.97
CA TRP A 238 12.17 6.51 2.26
C TRP A 238 13.52 7.11 1.90
N VAL A 239 14.54 6.73 2.68
CA VAL A 239 15.91 7.14 2.46
C VAL A 239 16.66 5.97 1.86
N GLU A 240 17.18 6.16 0.65
CA GLU A 240 18.10 5.25 -0.01
C GLU A 240 19.53 5.62 0.41
N GLU A 241 20.20 4.68 1.10
CA GLU A 241 21.62 4.79 1.41
C GLU A 241 22.42 4.03 0.36
N ILE A 242 23.25 4.74 -0.41
CA ILE A 242 24.02 4.17 -1.51
C ILE A 242 25.50 4.05 -1.10
N GLY A 243 26.02 2.83 -1.16
CA GLY A 243 27.43 2.49 -0.92
C GLY A 243 27.74 2.05 0.52
N ILE A 244 28.82 1.29 0.70
CA ILE A 244 29.39 0.96 2.02
C ILE A 244 30.88 1.34 1.99
N PRO A 245 31.34 2.32 2.81
CA PRO A 245 30.54 3.18 3.69
C PRO A 245 29.55 4.05 2.90
N VAL A 246 28.47 4.51 3.54
CA VAL A 246 27.43 5.35 2.90
C VAL A 246 28.09 6.60 2.32
N GLN A 247 28.06 6.74 1.00
CA GLN A 247 28.66 7.88 0.30
C GLN A 247 27.61 8.93 -0.07
N ASN A 248 26.40 8.48 -0.41
CA ASN A 248 25.28 9.34 -0.77
C ASN A 248 24.00 8.86 -0.07
N ARG A 249 23.21 9.82 0.40
CA ARG A 249 21.84 9.62 0.86
C ARG A 249 20.92 10.36 -0.09
N SER A 250 19.93 9.67 -0.63
CA SER A 250 18.83 10.28 -1.38
C SER A 250 17.52 9.89 -0.74
N ALA A 251 16.67 10.85 -0.43
CA ALA A 251 15.33 10.56 0.03
C ALA A 251 14.35 10.69 -1.13
N LYS A 252 13.32 9.85 -1.13
CA LYS A 252 12.25 9.90 -2.12
C LYS A 252 10.90 9.99 -1.44
N PHE A 253 9.99 10.72 -2.05
CA PHE A 253 8.61 10.87 -1.61
C PHE A 253 7.65 10.27 -2.64
N ALA A 254 6.77 9.37 -2.19
CA ALA A 254 5.63 8.87 -2.96
C ALA A 254 4.31 9.42 -2.41
N PRO A 255 3.60 10.28 -3.16
CA PRO A 255 2.27 10.74 -2.79
C PRO A 255 1.26 9.58 -2.73
N THR A 256 0.51 9.51 -1.64
CA THR A 256 -0.58 8.54 -1.43
C THR A 256 -1.94 9.21 -1.31
N ARG A 257 -1.97 10.49 -0.93
CA ARG A 257 -3.19 11.30 -0.78
C ARG A 257 -2.95 12.75 -1.20
N TYR A 258 -4.00 13.39 -1.70
CA TYR A 258 -4.06 14.83 -1.96
C TYR A 258 -5.27 15.45 -1.29
N GLN A 259 -5.10 16.62 -0.65
CA GLN A 259 -6.21 17.39 -0.08
C GLN A 259 -6.07 18.89 -0.36
N CYS A 260 -7.13 19.52 -0.86
CA CYS A 260 -7.18 20.98 -1.04
C CYS A 260 -8.06 21.67 0.01
N ALA A 261 -7.47 22.53 0.83
CA ALA A 261 -8.19 23.29 1.87
C ALA A 261 -9.20 24.31 1.30
N VAL A 262 -9.05 24.68 0.03
CA VAL A 262 -9.83 25.72 -0.65
C VAL A 262 -11.15 25.17 -1.20
N CYS A 263 -11.08 24.12 -2.01
CA CYS A 263 -12.25 23.52 -2.67
C CYS A 263 -12.68 22.17 -2.07
N GLN A 264 -11.96 21.68 -1.06
CA GLN A 264 -12.19 20.39 -0.39
C GLN A 264 -12.09 19.19 -1.33
N LEU A 265 -11.24 19.29 -2.36
CA LEU A 265 -10.94 18.14 -3.22
C LEU A 265 -10.05 17.16 -2.44
N GLU A 266 -10.46 15.89 -2.42
CA GLU A 266 -9.70 14.78 -1.84
C GLU A 266 -9.53 13.66 -2.85
N LEU A 267 -8.27 13.26 -3.08
CA LEU A 267 -7.87 12.17 -3.96
C LEU A 267 -6.92 11.24 -3.21
N GLU A 268 -7.00 9.95 -3.48
CA GLU A 268 -6.17 8.91 -2.83
C GLU A 268 -5.89 7.76 -3.80
N GLY A 269 -4.77 7.07 -3.60
CA GLY A 269 -4.38 5.91 -4.43
C GLY A 269 -4.38 6.25 -5.93
N ASP A 270 -5.03 5.41 -6.73
CA ASP A 270 -5.12 5.55 -8.20
C ASP A 270 -5.78 6.86 -8.64
N GLN A 271 -6.54 7.53 -7.77
CA GLN A 271 -7.20 8.79 -8.12
C GLN A 271 -6.21 9.94 -8.38
N LEU A 272 -4.96 9.78 -7.93
CA LEU A 272 -3.89 10.75 -8.15
C LEU A 272 -3.35 10.70 -9.58
N GLU A 273 -3.39 9.53 -10.23
CA GLU A 273 -2.79 9.33 -11.55
C GLU A 273 -3.48 10.12 -12.67
N PRO A 274 -4.83 10.13 -12.80
CA PRO A 274 -5.52 10.89 -13.86
C PRO A 274 -5.28 12.40 -13.83
N VAL A 275 -4.81 12.94 -12.71
CA VAL A 275 -4.51 14.37 -12.53
C VAL A 275 -3.02 14.67 -12.47
N GLY A 276 -2.16 13.68 -12.72
CA GLY A 276 -0.70 13.83 -12.72
C GLY A 276 -0.11 14.09 -11.33
N LEU A 277 -0.77 13.63 -10.26
CA LEU A 277 -0.31 13.77 -8.89
C LEU A 277 0.32 12.47 -8.32
N HIS A 278 0.49 11.46 -9.15
CA HIS A 278 1.16 10.20 -8.80
C HIS A 278 2.57 10.19 -9.42
N TYR A 279 3.54 10.80 -8.72
CA TYR A 279 4.93 10.89 -9.18
C TYR A 279 5.90 10.81 -8.00
N LEU A 280 7.12 10.35 -8.26
CA LEU A 280 8.20 10.39 -7.26
C LEU A 280 8.83 11.77 -7.21
N VAL A 281 9.14 12.21 -6.00
CA VAL A 281 9.94 13.41 -5.77
C VAL A 281 11.22 13.02 -5.07
N ASP A 282 12.37 13.33 -5.69
CA ASP A 282 13.64 13.31 -5.00
C ASP A 282 13.66 14.47 -3.99
N LEU A 283 13.84 14.13 -2.72
CA LEU A 283 13.91 15.08 -1.62
C LEU A 283 15.37 15.35 -1.27
N GLU A 284 15.74 16.63 -1.30
CA GLU A 284 16.95 17.12 -0.67
C GLU A 284 16.66 17.38 0.82
N LEU A 285 16.85 16.35 1.65
CA LEU A 285 16.69 16.49 3.09
C LEU A 285 17.94 17.12 3.72
N THR A 286 17.73 18.10 4.58
CA THR A 286 18.78 18.62 5.47
C THR A 286 19.18 17.57 6.52
N ASP A 287 20.36 17.73 7.14
CA ASP A 287 20.79 16.87 8.24
C ASP A 287 19.77 16.84 9.40
N GLU A 288 19.08 17.96 9.63
CA GLU A 288 18.04 18.07 10.65
C GLU A 288 16.76 17.30 10.24
N GLU A 289 16.32 17.42 8.99
CA GLU A 289 15.16 16.65 8.50
C GLU A 289 15.46 15.16 8.44
N LEU A 290 16.70 14.76 8.11
CA LEU A 290 17.14 13.37 8.21
C LEU A 290 17.09 12.87 9.65
N ARG A 291 17.56 13.67 10.63
CA ARG A 291 17.42 13.31 12.05
C ARG A 291 15.96 13.17 12.45
N GLN A 292 15.11 14.11 12.05
CA GLN A 292 13.68 14.06 12.33
C GLN A 292 13.02 12.85 11.67
N PHE A 293 13.43 12.46 10.47
CA PHE A 293 12.99 11.23 9.81
C PHE A 293 13.33 10.00 10.65
N TYR A 294 14.57 9.86 11.10
CA TYR A 294 14.96 8.72 11.94
C TYR A 294 14.26 8.74 13.31
N ILE A 295 14.10 9.91 13.94
CA ILE A 295 13.36 10.05 15.19
C ILE A 295 11.89 9.64 15.00
N ALA A 296 11.23 10.13 13.94
CA ALA A 296 9.85 9.76 13.64
C ALA A 296 9.72 8.25 13.39
N ALA A 297 10.66 7.65 12.65
CA ALA A 297 10.69 6.21 12.41
C ALA A 297 10.92 5.38 13.70
N ASP A 298 11.68 5.90 14.66
CA ASP A 298 11.90 5.23 15.95
C ASP A 298 10.70 5.39 16.90
N VAL A 299 9.98 6.53 16.87
CA VAL A 299 8.79 6.78 17.71
C VAL A 299 7.57 5.94 17.26
N GLU A 300 7.47 5.56 15.98
CA GLU A 300 6.43 4.64 15.50
C GLU A 300 6.63 3.18 15.93
N ARG A 301 7.74 2.83 16.60
CA ARG A 301 7.89 1.52 17.26
C ARG A 301 7.08 1.51 18.56
N PRO A 302 6.08 0.62 18.71
CA PRO A 302 5.39 0.48 19.98
C PRO A 302 6.34 -0.15 21.02
N GLY A 303 6.83 0.69 21.94
CA GLY A 303 7.31 0.33 23.28
C GLY A 303 8.30 -0.83 23.39
N GLY A 304 9.58 -0.56 23.13
CA GLY A 304 10.65 -1.23 23.88
C GLY A 304 10.98 -0.34 25.08
N GLU A 305 10.44 -0.65 26.24
CA GLU A 305 10.79 0.03 27.49
C GLU A 305 12.29 -0.19 27.81
N ASP A 306 12.92 0.94 28.16
CA ASP A 306 14.11 1.11 28.99
C ASP A 306 15.49 0.67 28.46
N GLU A 307 16.11 1.60 27.71
CA GLU A 307 17.54 1.86 27.85
C GLU A 307 17.80 2.55 29.21
N ASP A 308 18.01 1.75 30.27
CA ASP A 308 18.73 2.21 31.46
C ASP A 308 19.29 1.01 32.24
N ALA A 309 20.45 0.49 31.80
CA ALA A 309 21.34 -0.31 32.63
C ALA A 309 22.78 -0.27 32.10
N TYR A 310 23.43 0.90 32.21
CA TYR A 310 24.88 0.92 32.35
C TYR A 310 25.23 0.31 33.71
N VAL A 311 25.57 -0.97 33.73
CA VAL A 311 26.32 -1.56 34.85
C VAL A 311 27.78 -1.27 34.59
N GLU A 312 28.33 -0.31 35.34
CA GLU A 312 29.76 -0.17 35.56
C GLU A 312 30.32 -1.51 36.04
N ILE A 313 31.12 -2.17 35.20
CA ILE A 313 31.98 -3.26 35.62
C ILE A 313 33.24 -2.60 36.18
N ASP A 314 33.27 -2.41 37.49
CA ASP A 314 34.46 -2.01 38.21
C ASP A 314 34.99 -3.21 39.03
N ARG A 315 36.16 -3.71 38.59
CA ARG A 315 37.19 -4.54 39.25
C ARG A 315 36.83 -5.90 39.87
#